data_AF-A0A1F2TMQ7-F1
#
_entry.id   AF-A0A1F2TMQ7-F1
#
_cell.length_a   1.000
_cell.length_b   1.000
_cell.length_c   1.000
_cell.angle_alpha   90.00
_cell.angle_beta   90.00
_cell.angle_gamma   90.00
#
_symmetry.space_group_name_H-M   'P 1'
#
loop_
_entity.id
_entity.type
_entity.pdbx_description
1 polymer ?
#
loop_
_entity_poly.entity_id
_entity_poly.type
_entity_poly.pdbx_seq_one_letter_code
_entity_poly.pdbx_strand_id
1 'polypeptide(L)'
;MQQARIDAIAAYNALLTQGPGTVLPDNLATVGALGPGIYSFVSGAPDLPAGATLTLNGNGIFIFNVGSSLTANVLSTVVGTANPCNIYWRVGSSATLNGNNFRGTVIADASITVGAGANLEGRALAGTGATGAVTMAGSGGNTIGGCSAPAACPIITIAPPTMPIGTVGVAYSQTLTASGGTAPYTFSVTAGTLPAGLTLTAGGVLSGTPTTAGSSTVTVRATDANGCFAEITYTITVVLVVPTLPQAFILLLALGLAGLGYLRLRRRARAE
;
A
#
# COMPACT_ATOMS: atom_id res chain seq x y z
N MET A 1 29.19 2.11 6.95
CA MET A 1 28.97 2.08 8.41
C MET A 1 28.24 3.33 8.91
N GLN A 2 28.68 4.54 8.55
CA GLN A 2 28.03 5.78 9.02
C GLN A 2 26.58 5.94 8.53
N GLN A 3 26.28 5.60 7.26
CA GLN A 3 24.92 5.66 6.72
C GLN A 3 23.94 4.75 7.49
N ALA A 4 24.31 3.49 7.73
CA ALA A 4 23.46 2.55 8.48
C ALA A 4 23.12 3.04 9.89
N ARG A 5 24.02 3.79 10.54
CA ARG A 5 23.74 4.43 11.83
C ARG A 5 22.72 5.56 11.68
N ILE A 6 22.87 6.41 10.67
CA ILE A 6 21.91 7.49 10.37
C ILE A 6 20.52 6.90 10.11
N ASP A 7 20.44 5.84 9.31
CA ASP A 7 19.18 5.18 8.99
C ASP A 7 18.53 4.54 10.23
N ALA A 8 19.33 3.95 11.13
CA ALA A 8 18.84 3.41 12.40
C ALA A 8 18.27 4.50 13.32
N ILE A 9 18.92 5.67 13.37
CA ILE A 9 18.41 6.84 14.12
C ILE A 9 17.12 7.37 13.48
N ALA A 10 17.07 7.48 12.16
CA ALA A 10 15.87 7.90 11.43
C ALA A 10 14.70 6.94 11.69
N ALA A 11 14.94 5.62 11.65
CA ALA A 11 13.95 4.60 11.96
C ALA A 11 13.45 4.70 13.41
N TYR A 12 14.35 4.86 14.38
CA TYR A 12 13.99 5.05 15.79
C TYR A 12 13.06 6.26 16.00
N ASN A 13 13.40 7.39 15.37
CA ASN A 13 12.60 8.61 15.44
C ASN A 13 11.25 8.47 14.70
N ALA A 14 11.23 7.78 13.56
CA ALA A 14 10.00 7.52 12.81
C ALA A 14 9.01 6.66 13.62
N LEU A 15 9.51 5.65 14.33
CA LEU A 15 8.70 4.80 15.23
C LEU A 15 8.16 5.59 16.43
N LEU A 16 8.97 6.51 17.00
CA LEU A 16 8.55 7.39 18.09
C LEU A 16 7.35 8.27 17.70
N THR A 17 7.30 8.71 16.44
CA THR A 17 6.20 9.57 15.95
C THR A 17 4.92 8.81 15.59
N GLN A 18 4.95 7.48 15.57
CA GLN A 18 3.72 6.69 15.43
C GLN A 18 2.93 6.85 16.74
N GLY A 19 1.78 7.54 16.66
CA GLY A 19 1.01 8.06 17.79
C GLY A 19 0.59 7.00 18.83
N PRO A 20 -0.09 7.40 19.93
CA PRO A 20 -0.44 6.46 20.97
C PRO A 20 -1.41 5.42 20.41
N GLY A 21 -0.92 4.19 20.29
CA GLY A 21 -1.73 3.03 19.98
C GLY A 21 -2.45 2.50 21.20
N THR A 22 -2.77 1.20 21.19
CA THR A 22 -3.38 0.55 22.35
C THR A 22 -2.39 0.46 23.51
N VAL A 23 -2.77 0.99 24.68
CA VAL A 23 -1.96 0.86 25.90
C VAL A 23 -2.14 -0.55 26.48
N LEU A 24 -1.04 -1.28 26.63
CA LEU A 24 -0.99 -2.63 27.17
C LEU A 24 -0.46 -2.62 28.61
N PRO A 25 -0.87 -3.60 29.44
CA PRO A 25 -0.16 -3.93 30.68
C PRO A 25 1.33 -4.20 30.43
N ASP A 26 2.18 -3.88 31.40
CA ASP A 26 3.61 -4.15 31.30
C ASP A 26 3.91 -5.65 31.32
N ASN A 27 3.11 -6.45 32.04
CA ASN A 27 3.25 -7.91 32.01
C ASN A 27 2.62 -8.50 30.74
N LEU A 28 3.48 -8.82 29.77
CA LEU A 28 3.10 -9.32 28.45
C LEU A 28 2.46 -10.71 28.49
N ALA A 29 2.54 -11.46 29.58
CA ALA A 29 1.82 -12.73 29.71
C ALA A 29 0.30 -12.55 29.83
N THR A 30 -0.17 -11.33 30.15
CA THR A 30 -1.59 -11.05 30.42
C THR A 30 -2.35 -10.46 29.23
N VAL A 31 -1.66 -10.10 28.14
CA VAL A 31 -2.22 -9.30 27.04
C VAL A 31 -2.99 -10.10 25.99
N GLY A 32 -3.01 -11.43 26.09
CA GLY A 32 -3.63 -12.31 25.09
C GLY A 32 -2.91 -12.26 23.73
N ALA A 33 -3.59 -12.75 22.68
CA ALA A 33 -3.06 -12.67 21.31
C ALA A 33 -3.33 -11.29 20.72
N LEU A 34 -2.31 -10.69 20.10
CA LEU A 34 -2.39 -9.36 19.49
C LEU A 34 -2.46 -9.46 17.95
N GLY A 35 -3.25 -8.57 17.35
CA GLY A 35 -3.26 -8.30 15.92
C GLY A 35 -2.26 -7.21 15.52
N PRO A 36 -2.16 -6.85 14.22
CA PRO A 36 -1.35 -5.72 13.80
C PRO A 36 -1.84 -4.41 14.42
N GLY A 37 -0.92 -3.52 14.77
CA GLY A 37 -1.25 -2.26 15.42
C GLY A 37 -0.04 -1.57 16.04
N ILE A 38 -0.32 -0.41 16.64
CA ILE A 38 0.64 0.32 17.46
C ILE A 38 0.27 0.06 18.92
N TYR A 39 1.27 -0.15 19.77
CA TYR A 39 1.13 -0.52 21.16
C TYR A 39 2.08 0.30 22.03
N SER A 40 1.62 0.68 23.22
CA SER A 40 2.44 1.29 24.27
C SER A 40 2.19 0.60 25.60
N PHE A 41 2.88 1.00 26.66
CA PHE A 41 2.87 0.30 27.95
C PHE A 41 2.66 1.25 29.10
N VAL A 42 1.97 0.79 30.16
CA VAL A 42 1.54 1.62 31.29
C VAL A 42 2.71 2.33 31.98
N SER A 43 3.77 1.61 32.34
CA SER A 43 4.99 2.23 32.88
C SER A 43 6.06 2.49 31.81
N GLY A 44 5.81 2.02 30.59
CA GLY A 44 6.80 2.04 29.51
C GLY A 44 7.88 0.98 29.65
N ALA A 45 7.79 0.06 30.62
CA ALA A 45 8.79 -0.97 30.88
C ALA A 45 8.16 -2.39 30.85
N PRO A 46 7.79 -2.90 29.66
CA PRO A 46 7.18 -4.21 29.55
C PRO A 46 8.18 -5.34 29.84
N ASP A 47 7.64 -6.38 30.43
CA ASP A 47 8.30 -7.61 30.79
C ASP A 47 7.51 -8.79 30.22
N LEU A 48 8.21 -9.67 29.49
CA LEU A 48 7.72 -11.01 29.17
C LEU A 48 8.32 -11.96 30.21
N PRO A 49 7.52 -12.47 31.17
CA PRO A 49 8.02 -13.27 32.28
C PRO A 49 8.68 -14.57 31.85
N ALA A 50 9.43 -15.19 32.78
CA ALA A 50 10.13 -16.44 32.49
C ALA A 50 9.15 -17.55 32.06
N GLY A 51 9.45 -18.22 30.94
CA GLY A 51 8.59 -19.25 30.36
C GLY A 51 7.26 -18.77 29.76
N ALA A 52 6.98 -17.45 29.79
CA ALA A 52 5.73 -16.92 29.25
C ALA A 52 5.74 -16.84 27.72
N THR A 53 4.54 -16.79 27.14
CA THR A 53 4.33 -16.69 25.69
C THR A 53 3.57 -15.42 25.32
N LEU A 54 4.10 -14.65 24.36
CA LEU A 54 3.37 -13.60 23.66
C LEU A 54 2.99 -14.08 22.26
N THR A 55 1.73 -13.91 21.86
CA THR A 55 1.24 -14.34 20.53
C THR A 55 0.91 -13.15 19.65
N LEU A 56 1.53 -13.06 18.48
CA LEU A 56 1.32 -12.01 17.48
C LEU A 56 0.81 -12.63 16.16
N ASN A 57 -0.41 -12.26 15.76
CA ASN A 57 -1.10 -12.87 14.61
C ASN A 57 -1.50 -11.84 13.56
N GLY A 58 -1.36 -12.21 12.28
CA GLY A 58 -1.76 -11.40 11.14
C GLY A 58 -0.59 -10.80 10.37
N ASN A 59 -0.86 -10.31 9.16
CA ASN A 59 0.19 -9.97 8.19
C ASN A 59 0.57 -8.47 8.20
N GLY A 60 -0.09 -7.66 9.02
CA GLY A 60 0.16 -6.22 9.11
C GLY A 60 1.40 -5.86 9.93
N ILE A 61 1.56 -4.56 10.20
CA ILE A 61 2.69 -4.01 10.97
C ILE A 61 2.36 -3.99 12.46
N PHE A 62 3.33 -4.39 13.29
CA PHE A 62 3.29 -4.30 14.74
C PHE A 62 4.35 -3.31 15.20
N ILE A 63 3.95 -2.30 15.97
CA ILE A 63 4.86 -1.32 16.56
C ILE A 63 4.66 -1.32 18.06
N PHE A 64 5.69 -1.67 18.81
CA PHE A 64 5.72 -1.61 20.26
C PHE A 64 6.60 -0.43 20.69
N ASN A 65 5.96 0.63 21.17
CA ASN A 65 6.63 1.81 21.73
C ASN A 65 6.88 1.59 23.23
N VAL A 66 8.08 1.11 23.53
CA VAL A 66 8.59 0.89 24.88
C VAL A 66 9.25 2.17 25.39
N GLY A 67 8.66 2.80 26.40
CA GLY A 67 9.10 4.10 26.93
C GLY A 67 10.44 4.05 27.67
N SER A 68 10.77 2.91 28.27
CA SER A 68 12.00 2.67 29.03
C SER A 68 12.65 1.36 28.58
N SER A 69 12.76 0.35 29.45
CA SER A 69 13.43 -0.92 29.17
C SER A 69 12.47 -2.00 28.71
N LEU A 70 12.96 -2.88 27.82
CA LEU A 70 12.25 -4.10 27.42
C LEU A 70 12.97 -5.31 28.03
N THR A 71 12.22 -6.20 28.68
CA THR A 71 12.76 -7.46 29.20
C THR A 71 11.98 -8.65 28.65
N ALA A 72 12.68 -9.58 28.02
CA ALA A 72 12.17 -10.92 27.72
C ALA A 72 12.97 -11.93 28.54
N ASN A 73 12.37 -12.51 29.56
CA ASN A 73 13.07 -13.35 30.52
C ASN A 73 13.43 -14.73 29.95
N VAL A 74 14.20 -15.49 30.71
CA VAL A 74 14.61 -16.85 30.36
C VAL A 74 13.42 -17.72 29.95
N LEU A 75 13.61 -18.54 28.91
CA LEU A 75 12.60 -19.45 28.37
C LEU A 75 11.33 -18.80 27.81
N SER A 76 11.21 -17.47 27.83
CA SER A 76 10.07 -16.78 27.21
C SER A 76 10.07 -16.94 25.70
N THR A 77 8.90 -16.84 25.08
CA THR A 77 8.76 -16.99 23.63
C THR A 77 7.74 -16.03 23.03
N VAL A 78 8.08 -15.45 21.88
CA VAL A 78 7.14 -14.76 21.01
C VAL A 78 6.80 -15.69 19.86
N VAL A 79 5.51 -15.91 19.61
CA VAL A 79 4.99 -16.86 18.61
C VAL A 79 3.86 -16.23 17.79
N GLY A 80 3.27 -17.01 16.87
CA GLY A 80 2.12 -16.62 16.06
C GLY A 80 2.45 -16.42 14.58
N THR A 81 1.44 -16.03 13.80
CA THR A 81 1.54 -15.97 12.33
C THR A 81 2.20 -14.71 11.77
N ALA A 82 2.44 -13.70 12.61
CA ALA A 82 3.04 -12.45 12.16
C ALA A 82 4.44 -12.67 11.56
N ASN A 83 4.77 -11.92 10.50
CA ASN A 83 6.11 -11.92 9.94
C ASN A 83 7.05 -11.13 10.86
N PRO A 84 8.20 -11.67 11.31
CA PRO A 84 9.15 -10.97 12.18
C PRO A 84 9.65 -9.65 11.58
N CYS A 85 9.69 -9.52 10.26
CA CYS A 85 10.08 -8.28 9.60
C CYS A 85 9.06 -7.15 9.69
N ASN A 86 7.82 -7.47 10.06
CA ASN A 86 6.77 -6.48 10.28
C ASN A 86 6.60 -6.13 11.76
N ILE A 87 7.46 -6.65 12.64
CA ILE A 87 7.42 -6.41 14.08
C ILE A 87 8.56 -5.47 14.47
N TYR A 88 8.22 -4.34 15.08
CA TYR A 88 9.17 -3.32 15.51
C TYR A 88 9.03 -3.05 17.01
N TRP A 89 10.12 -3.16 17.74
CA TRP A 89 10.23 -2.82 19.16
C TRP A 89 11.12 -1.60 19.31
N ARG A 90 10.52 -0.44 19.57
CA ARG A 90 11.24 0.80 19.83
C ARG A 90 11.42 0.92 21.34
N VAL A 91 12.66 0.94 21.81
CA VAL A 91 13.00 0.86 23.24
C VAL A 91 13.72 2.13 23.69
N GLY A 92 13.13 2.86 24.64
CA GLY A 92 13.62 4.15 25.11
C GLY A 92 14.92 4.10 25.92
N SER A 93 15.29 2.93 26.44
CA SER A 93 16.59 2.72 27.08
C SER A 93 17.28 1.46 26.54
N SER A 94 17.33 0.37 27.30
CA SER A 94 17.99 -0.88 26.93
C SER A 94 17.01 -2.05 26.85
N ALA A 95 17.34 -3.04 26.01
CA ALA A 95 16.59 -4.29 25.90
C ALA A 95 17.42 -5.48 26.39
N THR A 96 16.79 -6.39 27.13
CA THR A 96 17.40 -7.65 27.57
C THR A 96 16.57 -8.82 27.06
N LEU A 97 17.15 -9.65 26.21
CA LEU A 97 16.50 -10.76 25.52
C LEU A 97 17.13 -12.08 25.96
N ASN A 98 16.50 -12.76 26.91
CA ASN A 98 16.94 -14.05 27.46
C ASN A 98 16.01 -15.21 27.08
N GLY A 99 14.95 -14.95 26.31
CA GLY A 99 13.96 -15.94 25.91
C GLY A 99 14.46 -16.96 24.88
N ASN A 100 13.73 -18.07 24.74
CA ASN A 100 13.99 -19.10 23.72
C ASN A 100 13.81 -18.55 22.30
N ASN A 101 12.84 -17.66 22.09
CA ASN A 101 12.60 -17.03 20.81
C ASN A 101 11.96 -15.65 21.00
N PHE A 102 12.63 -14.60 20.57
CA PHE A 102 12.07 -13.26 20.48
C PHE A 102 11.94 -12.85 19.01
N ARG A 103 10.87 -12.16 18.63
CA ARG A 103 10.57 -11.87 17.20
C ARG A 103 10.49 -10.37 16.96
N GLY A 104 11.13 -9.90 15.91
CA GLY A 104 11.06 -8.51 15.47
C GLY A 104 12.40 -7.78 15.39
N THR A 105 12.36 -6.59 14.80
CA THR A 105 13.45 -5.63 14.85
C THR A 105 13.39 -4.88 16.18
N VAL A 106 14.41 -5.03 17.02
CA VAL A 106 14.57 -4.31 18.28
C VAL A 106 15.51 -3.12 18.05
N ILE A 107 15.01 -1.91 18.28
CA ILE A 107 15.74 -0.65 18.15
C ILE A 107 15.78 0.03 19.51
N ALA A 108 16.94 0.02 20.15
CA ALA A 108 17.14 0.55 21.50
C ALA A 108 17.99 1.82 21.49
N ASP A 109 17.57 2.79 22.31
CA ASP A 109 18.28 4.05 22.51
C ASP A 109 19.71 3.86 23.03
N ALA A 110 19.86 2.92 23.98
CA ALA A 110 21.10 2.55 24.63
C ALA A 110 21.58 1.18 24.15
N SER A 111 21.46 0.12 24.96
CA SER A 111 22.08 -1.19 24.66
C SER A 111 21.08 -2.31 24.47
N ILE A 112 21.49 -3.38 23.79
CA ILE A 112 20.73 -4.62 23.64
C ILE A 112 21.59 -5.77 24.14
N THR A 113 21.08 -6.57 25.05
CA THR A 113 21.74 -7.82 25.48
C THR A 113 20.93 -9.01 24.97
N VAL A 114 21.59 -9.92 24.26
CA VAL A 114 21.03 -11.23 23.87
C VAL A 114 21.71 -12.29 24.73
N GLY A 115 20.97 -12.83 25.68
CA GLY A 115 21.45 -13.76 26.69
C GLY A 115 21.86 -15.13 26.14
N ALA A 116 22.41 -15.97 27.03
CA ALA A 116 22.90 -17.29 26.65
C ALA A 116 21.77 -18.16 26.11
N GLY A 117 21.95 -18.71 24.90
CA GLY A 117 20.95 -19.57 24.26
C GLY A 117 19.70 -18.85 23.76
N ALA A 118 19.66 -17.51 23.83
CA ALA A 118 18.54 -16.75 23.31
C ALA A 118 18.60 -16.63 21.78
N ASN A 119 17.44 -16.72 21.15
CA ASN A 119 17.27 -16.49 19.71
C ASN A 119 16.45 -15.23 19.47
N LEU A 120 17.00 -14.29 18.70
CA LEU A 120 16.25 -13.17 18.14
C LEU A 120 15.98 -13.43 16.65
N GLU A 121 14.74 -13.77 16.33
CA GLU A 121 14.21 -13.83 14.96
C GLU A 121 13.92 -12.39 14.47
N GLY A 122 14.95 -11.69 13.99
CA GLY A 122 14.85 -10.29 13.62
C GLY A 122 16.18 -9.57 13.46
N ARG A 123 16.25 -8.36 14.03
CA ARG A 123 17.40 -7.45 13.98
C ARG A 123 17.60 -6.78 15.34
N ALA A 124 18.84 -6.54 15.73
CA ALA A 124 19.18 -5.74 16.91
C ALA A 124 19.92 -4.46 16.48
N LEU A 125 19.36 -3.30 16.82
CA LEU A 125 19.92 -1.98 16.52
C LEU A 125 20.03 -1.20 17.84
N ALA A 126 21.24 -0.92 18.29
CA ALA A 126 21.51 -0.25 19.57
C ALA A 126 22.22 1.09 19.36
N GLY A 127 22.16 1.97 20.36
CA GLY A 127 22.92 3.21 20.42
C GLY A 127 22.38 4.33 19.53
N THR A 128 21.05 4.42 19.39
CA THR A 128 20.39 5.47 18.59
C THR A 128 20.33 6.83 19.31
N GLY A 129 20.37 6.85 20.65
CA GLY A 129 20.37 8.08 21.46
C GLY A 129 21.49 8.17 22.50
N ALA A 130 22.12 7.04 22.86
CA ALA A 130 23.27 6.97 23.75
C ALA A 130 24.41 6.10 23.17
N THR A 131 25.58 6.11 23.81
CA THR A 131 26.60 5.09 23.52
C THR A 131 26.09 3.76 24.04
N GLY A 132 25.95 2.77 23.15
CA GLY A 132 25.47 1.44 23.51
C GLY A 132 25.99 0.39 22.54
N ALA A 133 25.81 -0.87 22.93
CA ALA A 133 26.26 -2.02 22.16
C ALA A 133 25.17 -3.08 22.07
N VAL A 134 25.30 -3.92 21.04
CA VAL A 134 24.63 -5.22 21.00
C VAL A 134 25.59 -6.23 21.62
N THR A 135 25.23 -6.76 22.79
CA THR A 135 26.03 -7.72 23.55
C THR A 135 25.45 -9.11 23.37
N MET A 136 26.23 -10.02 22.80
CA MET A 136 25.95 -11.45 22.78
C MET A 136 26.55 -12.06 24.06
N ALA A 137 25.72 -12.38 25.05
CA ALA A 137 26.16 -12.79 26.38
C ALA A 137 26.11 -14.31 26.59
N GLY A 138 27.10 -14.85 27.32
CA GLY A 138 27.17 -16.23 27.78
C GLY A 138 27.58 -17.26 26.72
N SER A 139 27.68 -18.55 27.12
CA SER A 139 28.26 -19.63 26.32
C SER A 139 27.23 -20.56 25.61
N GLY A 140 25.99 -20.11 25.45
CA GLY A 140 24.86 -20.95 25.00
C GLY A 140 24.52 -20.93 23.50
N GLY A 141 25.35 -20.36 22.64
CA GLY A 141 25.04 -20.26 21.20
C GLY A 141 23.84 -19.37 20.91
N ASN A 142 23.93 -18.09 21.27
CA ASN A 142 22.91 -17.09 20.98
C ASN A 142 22.93 -16.66 19.51
N THR A 143 21.77 -16.29 18.99
CA THR A 143 21.59 -15.96 17.57
C THR A 143 20.80 -14.67 17.38
N ILE A 144 21.22 -13.90 16.37
CA ILE A 144 20.44 -12.78 15.81
C ILE A 144 20.35 -13.04 14.30
N GLY A 145 19.15 -13.24 13.79
CA GLY A 145 18.92 -13.50 12.37
C GLY A 145 17.44 -13.75 12.10
N GLY A 146 17.03 -14.00 10.85
CA GLY A 146 15.64 -14.37 10.57
C GLY A 146 14.71 -13.23 10.14
N CYS A 147 15.19 -11.98 10.09
CA CYS A 147 14.56 -10.97 9.24
C CYS A 147 15.49 -10.57 8.08
N SER A 148 15.44 -11.33 6.98
CA SER A 148 15.88 -10.80 5.69
C SER A 148 15.04 -9.56 5.40
N ALA A 149 15.63 -8.50 4.82
CA ALA A 149 14.82 -7.36 4.41
C ALA A 149 13.61 -7.87 3.60
N PRO A 150 12.39 -7.30 3.79
CA PRO A 150 11.31 -7.54 2.84
C PRO A 150 11.91 -7.35 1.45
N ALA A 151 11.73 -8.31 0.54
CA ALA A 151 12.22 -8.15 -0.81
C ALA A 151 11.71 -6.80 -1.30
N ALA A 152 12.62 -5.86 -1.57
CA ALA A 152 12.23 -4.53 -2.00
C ALA A 152 11.37 -4.72 -3.24
N CYS A 153 10.14 -4.20 -3.21
CA CYS A 153 9.27 -4.31 -4.36
C CYS A 153 9.99 -3.70 -5.56
N PRO A 154 10.18 -4.46 -6.66
CA PRO A 154 10.76 -3.89 -7.84
C PRO A 154 9.85 -2.79 -8.39
N ILE A 155 10.41 -1.86 -9.15
CA ILE A 155 9.63 -0.81 -9.80
C ILE A 155 8.71 -1.48 -10.83
N ILE A 156 7.41 -1.44 -10.58
CA ILE A 156 6.40 -1.92 -11.52
C ILE A 156 5.99 -0.78 -12.44
N THR A 157 6.00 -1.03 -13.75
CA THR A 157 5.56 -0.06 -14.77
C THR A 157 4.28 -0.55 -15.42
N ILE A 158 3.26 0.32 -15.51
CA ILE A 158 1.99 0.04 -16.18
C ILE A 158 1.97 0.75 -17.54
N ALA A 159 1.56 0.03 -18.59
CA ALA A 159 1.43 0.56 -19.94
C ALA A 159 0.05 0.24 -20.55
N PRO A 160 -0.46 1.09 -21.47
CA PRO A 160 0.09 2.38 -21.89
C PRO A 160 0.00 3.46 -20.79
N PRO A 161 0.80 4.54 -20.84
CA PRO A 161 0.75 5.62 -19.85
C PRO A 161 -0.46 6.54 -20.01
N THR A 162 -1.12 6.53 -21.17
CA THR A 162 -2.32 7.31 -21.47
C THR A 162 -3.35 6.44 -22.20
N MET A 163 -4.60 6.88 -22.17
CA MET A 163 -5.73 6.16 -22.76
C MET A 163 -6.16 6.79 -24.08
N PRO A 164 -6.39 5.99 -25.15
CA PRO A 164 -7.06 6.46 -26.34
C PRO A 164 -8.46 7.00 -26.05
N ILE A 165 -8.89 8.01 -26.80
CA ILE A 165 -10.23 8.60 -26.70
C ILE A 165 -11.28 7.56 -27.14
N GLY A 166 -12.32 7.37 -26.33
CA GLY A 166 -13.49 6.57 -26.67
C GLY A 166 -14.54 7.39 -27.41
N THR A 167 -15.44 6.71 -28.14
CA THR A 167 -16.60 7.33 -28.78
C THR A 167 -17.88 6.69 -28.26
N VAL A 168 -18.89 7.49 -27.97
CA VAL A 168 -20.20 6.98 -27.53
C VAL A 168 -20.77 6.02 -28.56
N GLY A 169 -21.20 4.84 -28.10
CA GLY A 169 -21.81 3.81 -28.96
C GLY A 169 -20.83 2.97 -29.78
N VAL A 170 -19.52 3.25 -29.70
CA VAL A 170 -18.48 2.50 -30.42
C VAL A 170 -17.76 1.56 -29.45
N ALA A 171 -17.52 0.32 -29.87
CA ALA A 171 -16.78 -0.63 -29.07
C ALA A 171 -15.36 -0.12 -28.75
N TYR A 172 -14.98 -0.24 -27.49
CA TYR A 172 -13.69 0.15 -26.95
C TYR A 172 -13.00 -1.08 -26.36
N SER A 173 -11.70 -1.24 -26.65
CA SER A 173 -10.89 -2.30 -26.07
C SER A 173 -9.44 -1.83 -25.96
N GLN A 174 -8.96 -1.72 -24.73
CA GLN A 174 -7.58 -1.38 -24.42
C GLN A 174 -7.02 -2.39 -23.42
N THR A 175 -5.87 -2.96 -23.74
CA THR A 175 -5.16 -3.87 -22.83
C THR A 175 -4.12 -3.10 -22.05
N LEU A 176 -4.13 -3.28 -20.73
CA LEU A 176 -3.09 -2.85 -19.80
C LEU A 176 -2.09 -3.98 -19.60
N THR A 177 -0.81 -3.62 -19.53
CA THR A 177 0.27 -4.54 -19.20
C THR A 177 1.09 -3.99 -18.05
N ALA A 178 1.64 -4.88 -17.23
CA ALA A 178 2.55 -4.54 -16.15
C ALA A 178 3.87 -5.29 -16.33
N SER A 179 4.97 -4.64 -15.97
CA SER A 179 6.32 -5.20 -16.03
C SER A 179 7.18 -4.75 -14.85
N GLY A 180 8.33 -5.39 -14.65
CA GLY A 180 9.30 -5.07 -13.58
C GLY A 180 9.16 -5.94 -12.33
N GLY A 181 7.94 -6.40 -12.00
CA GLY A 181 7.66 -7.35 -10.92
C GLY A 181 7.62 -8.82 -11.33
N THR A 182 7.03 -9.65 -10.47
CA THR A 182 6.88 -11.09 -10.67
C THR A 182 5.50 -11.43 -11.24
N ALA A 183 5.46 -12.02 -12.43
CA ALA A 183 4.20 -12.49 -13.01
C ALA A 183 3.60 -13.66 -12.19
N PRO A 184 2.27 -13.86 -12.19
CA PRO A 184 1.26 -13.09 -12.93
C PRO A 184 0.92 -11.74 -12.28
N TYR A 185 0.41 -10.82 -13.10
CA TYR A 185 -0.11 -9.52 -12.64
C TYR A 185 -1.64 -9.53 -12.60
N THR A 186 -2.20 -8.82 -11.64
CA THR A 186 -3.63 -8.61 -11.48
C THR A 186 -3.95 -7.12 -11.44
N PHE A 187 -5.04 -6.72 -12.10
CA PHE A 187 -5.46 -5.33 -12.23
C PHE A 187 -6.76 -5.05 -11.49
N SER A 188 -6.86 -3.87 -10.89
CA SER A 188 -8.06 -3.40 -10.19
C SER A 188 -8.18 -1.88 -10.23
N VAL A 189 -9.41 -1.37 -10.15
CA VAL A 189 -9.67 0.05 -9.89
C VAL A 189 -9.64 0.28 -8.38
N THR A 190 -8.78 1.20 -7.92
CA THR A 190 -8.65 1.53 -6.49
C THR A 190 -9.32 2.86 -6.12
N ALA A 191 -9.50 3.76 -7.10
CA ALA A 191 -10.22 5.02 -6.92
C ALA A 191 -10.87 5.51 -8.21
N GLY A 192 -11.91 6.33 -8.08
CA GLY A 192 -12.68 6.87 -9.21
C GLY A 192 -13.66 5.87 -9.81
N THR A 193 -14.26 6.24 -10.94
CA THR A 193 -15.22 5.40 -11.67
C THR A 193 -14.85 5.36 -13.15
N LEU A 194 -15.02 4.18 -13.76
CA LEU A 194 -14.88 4.05 -15.21
C LEU A 194 -16.06 4.76 -15.92
N PRO A 195 -15.86 5.25 -17.16
CA PRO A 195 -16.97 5.72 -17.98
C PRO A 195 -18.06 4.65 -18.10
N ALA A 196 -19.32 5.08 -18.08
CA ALA A 196 -20.46 4.18 -18.18
C ALA A 196 -20.37 3.30 -19.44
N GLY A 197 -20.53 1.98 -19.26
CA GLY A 197 -20.41 0.99 -20.32
C GLY A 197 -19.02 0.40 -20.50
N LEU A 198 -18.00 0.82 -19.72
CA LEU A 198 -16.68 0.22 -19.68
C LEU A 198 -16.45 -0.60 -18.40
N THR A 199 -15.69 -1.68 -18.53
CA THR A 199 -15.27 -2.55 -17.42
C THR A 199 -13.80 -2.93 -17.54
N LEU A 200 -13.12 -3.07 -16.39
CA LEU A 200 -11.75 -3.55 -16.31
C LEU A 200 -11.74 -4.98 -15.77
N THR A 201 -11.12 -5.89 -16.51
CA THR A 201 -10.90 -7.28 -16.06
C THR A 201 -9.64 -7.38 -15.20
N ALA A 202 -9.56 -8.40 -14.34
CA ALA A 202 -8.36 -8.68 -13.55
C ALA A 202 -7.12 -8.97 -14.42
N GLY A 203 -7.31 -9.39 -15.67
CA GLY A 203 -6.25 -9.58 -16.67
C GLY A 203 -5.78 -8.29 -17.36
N GLY A 204 -6.31 -7.12 -16.97
CA GLY A 204 -5.88 -5.82 -17.49
C GLY A 204 -6.61 -5.36 -18.75
N VAL A 205 -7.66 -6.05 -19.21
CA VAL A 205 -8.44 -5.61 -20.38
C VAL A 205 -9.53 -4.65 -19.94
N LEU A 206 -9.44 -3.39 -20.36
CA LEU A 206 -10.47 -2.35 -20.26
C LEU A 206 -11.30 -2.37 -21.54
N SER A 207 -12.57 -2.76 -21.45
CA SER A 207 -13.42 -2.92 -22.65
C SER A 207 -14.89 -2.65 -22.39
N GLY A 208 -15.64 -2.45 -23.48
CA GLY A 208 -17.08 -2.25 -23.49
C GLY A 208 -17.52 -1.24 -24.54
N THR A 209 -18.71 -0.68 -24.38
CA THR A 209 -19.27 0.33 -25.29
C THR A 209 -19.68 1.54 -24.47
N PRO A 210 -18.91 2.65 -24.48
CA PRO A 210 -19.24 3.84 -23.72
C PRO A 210 -20.62 4.40 -24.10
N THR A 211 -21.42 4.78 -23.11
CA THR A 211 -22.79 5.28 -23.34
C THR A 211 -22.94 6.79 -23.16
N THR A 212 -21.95 7.44 -22.54
CA THR A 212 -22.04 8.85 -22.15
C THR A 212 -20.73 9.55 -22.47
N ALA A 213 -20.80 10.70 -23.12
CA ALA A 213 -19.63 11.54 -23.35
C ALA A 213 -19.21 12.26 -22.06
N GLY A 214 -17.91 12.52 -21.94
CA GLY A 214 -17.29 13.15 -20.79
C GLY A 214 -15.92 12.59 -20.49
N SER A 215 -15.26 13.16 -19.49
CA SER A 215 -13.98 12.66 -18.98
C SER A 215 -14.18 12.05 -17.60
N SER A 216 -13.56 10.89 -17.37
CA SER A 216 -13.55 10.21 -16.08
C SER A 216 -12.11 9.97 -15.62
N THR A 217 -11.82 10.31 -14.37
CA THR A 217 -10.52 10.05 -13.75
C THR A 217 -10.60 8.78 -12.93
N VAL A 218 -9.71 7.83 -13.18
CA VAL A 218 -9.66 6.52 -12.53
C VAL A 218 -8.24 6.16 -12.15
N THR A 219 -8.05 5.62 -10.94
CA THR A 219 -6.76 5.06 -10.50
C THR A 219 -6.80 3.56 -10.69
N VAL A 220 -5.85 3.04 -11.48
CA VAL A 220 -5.70 1.61 -11.73
C VAL A 220 -4.44 1.12 -11.03
N ARG A 221 -4.56 0.01 -10.32
CA ARG A 221 -3.48 -0.70 -9.66
C ARG A 221 -3.13 -1.97 -10.43
N ALA A 222 -1.84 -2.22 -10.63
CA ALA A 222 -1.32 -3.53 -11.03
C ALA A 222 -0.58 -4.15 -9.84
N THR A 223 -0.93 -5.38 -9.48
CA THR A 223 -0.30 -6.14 -8.38
C THR A 223 0.35 -7.39 -8.94
N ASP A 224 1.61 -7.62 -8.57
CA ASP A 224 2.39 -8.80 -8.96
C ASP A 224 2.10 -10.01 -8.03
N ALA A 225 2.68 -11.16 -8.34
CA ALA A 225 2.47 -12.42 -7.61
C ALA A 225 2.92 -12.37 -6.13
N ASN A 226 3.84 -11.46 -5.79
CA ASN A 226 4.38 -11.28 -4.44
C ASN A 226 3.64 -10.17 -3.67
N GLY A 227 2.59 -9.58 -4.23
CA GLY A 227 1.81 -8.51 -3.62
C GLY A 227 2.41 -7.11 -3.80
N CYS A 228 3.52 -6.98 -4.52
CA CYS A 228 4.07 -5.68 -4.91
C CYS A 228 3.17 -5.02 -5.94
N PHE A 229 3.03 -3.69 -5.88
CA PHE A 229 2.12 -2.99 -6.77
C PHE A 229 2.64 -1.64 -7.24
N ALA A 230 2.07 -1.18 -8.36
CA ALA A 230 2.12 0.21 -8.79
C ALA A 230 0.72 0.69 -9.12
N GLU A 231 0.54 2.00 -9.07
CA GLU A 231 -0.70 2.67 -9.46
C GLU A 231 -0.42 3.71 -10.53
N ILE A 232 -1.40 3.89 -11.42
CA ILE A 232 -1.41 4.97 -12.40
C ILE A 232 -2.81 5.55 -12.48
N THR A 233 -2.88 6.88 -12.56
CA THR A 233 -4.14 7.60 -12.73
C THR A 233 -4.34 7.90 -14.21
N TYR A 234 -5.45 7.43 -14.76
CA TYR A 234 -5.87 7.71 -16.12
C TYR A 234 -6.99 8.75 -16.15
N THR A 235 -6.94 9.62 -17.16
CA THR A 235 -8.10 10.40 -17.60
C THR A 235 -8.62 9.78 -18.89
N ILE A 236 -9.78 9.14 -18.82
CA ILE A 236 -10.43 8.52 -19.98
C ILE A 236 -11.46 9.52 -20.51
N THR A 237 -11.33 9.89 -21.78
CA THR A 237 -12.24 10.84 -22.44
C THR A 237 -13.09 10.09 -23.46
N VAL A 238 -14.40 10.31 -23.41
CA VAL A 238 -15.38 9.80 -24.35
C VAL A 238 -16.05 10.96 -25.07
N VAL A 239 -16.06 10.94 -26.40
CA VAL A 239 -16.67 11.98 -27.23
C VAL A 239 -17.94 11.48 -27.92
N LEU A 240 -18.85 12.41 -28.22
CA LEU A 240 -19.98 12.15 -29.12
C LEU A 240 -19.52 12.36 -30.56
N VAL A 241 -19.90 11.44 -31.44
CA VAL A 241 -19.87 11.69 -32.89
C VAL A 241 -21.20 12.27 -33.31
N VAL A 242 -21.19 13.49 -33.86
CA VAL A 242 -22.36 14.06 -34.51
C VAL A 242 -22.27 13.68 -35.98
N PRO A 243 -23.24 12.94 -36.54
CA PRO A 243 -23.21 12.63 -37.97
C PRO A 243 -23.27 13.93 -38.76
N THR A 244 -22.23 14.21 -39.55
CA THR A 244 -22.26 15.31 -40.50
C THR A 244 -23.23 14.92 -41.61
N LEU A 245 -24.30 15.70 -41.78
CA LEU A 245 -25.17 15.52 -42.94
C LEU A 245 -24.34 15.76 -44.21
N PRO A 246 -24.44 14.90 -45.24
CA PRO A 246 -23.75 15.15 -46.50
C PRO A 246 -24.21 16.51 -47.05
N GLN A 247 -23.25 17.31 -47.55
CA GLN A 247 -23.51 18.67 -48.04
C GLN A 247 -24.66 18.76 -49.05
N ALA A 248 -24.91 17.71 -49.82
CA ALA A 248 -26.04 17.60 -50.76
C ALA A 248 -27.42 17.66 -50.07
N PHE A 249 -27.53 17.17 -48.83
CA PHE A 249 -28.78 17.17 -48.07
C PHE A 249 -29.07 18.53 -47.42
N ILE A 250 -28.01 19.26 -47.04
CA ILE A 250 -28.09 20.64 -46.54
C ILE A 250 -28.58 21.58 -47.64
N LEU A 251 -28.10 21.39 -48.88
CA LEU A 251 -28.49 22.20 -50.04
C LEU A 251 -29.95 21.94 -50.46
N LEU A 252 -30.43 20.70 -50.38
CA LEU A 252 -31.83 20.35 -50.69
C LEU A 252 -32.84 20.99 -49.73
N LEU A 253 -32.52 21.04 -48.43
CA LEU A 253 -33.34 21.71 -47.41
C LEU A 253 -33.36 23.24 -47.63
N ALA A 254 -32.23 23.84 -47.98
CA ALA A 254 -32.14 25.27 -48.28
C ALA A 254 -32.94 25.68 -49.53
N LEU A 255 -32.92 24.84 -50.58
CA LEU A 255 -33.69 25.06 -51.81
C LEU A 255 -35.20 24.83 -51.62
N GLY A 256 -35.60 23.88 -50.75
CA GLY A 256 -37.00 23.63 -50.42
C GLY A 256 -37.68 24.81 -49.70
N LEU A 257 -36.96 25.50 -48.81
CA LEU A 257 -37.42 26.72 -48.12
C LEU A 257 -37.54 27.93 -49.08
N ALA A 258 -36.61 28.08 -50.03
CA ALA A 258 -36.69 29.11 -51.06
C ALA A 258 -37.86 28.87 -52.05
N GLY A 259 -38.14 27.61 -52.40
CA GLY A 259 -39.24 27.23 -53.29
C GLY A 259 -40.63 27.51 -52.70
N LEU A 260 -40.84 27.27 -51.39
CA LEU A 260 -42.10 27.58 -50.71
C LEU A 260 -42.32 29.09 -50.50
N GLY A 261 -41.25 29.86 -50.29
CA GLY A 261 -41.31 31.33 -50.23
C GLY A 261 -41.71 31.96 -51.57
N TYR A 262 -41.19 31.44 -52.68
CA TYR A 262 -41.49 31.95 -54.02
C TYR A 262 -42.93 31.67 -54.48
N LEU A 263 -43.53 30.53 -54.09
CA LEU A 263 -44.91 30.19 -54.48
C LEU A 263 -45.98 30.98 -53.71
N ARG A 264 -45.71 31.45 -52.48
CA ARG A 264 -46.65 32.28 -51.71
C ARG A 264 -46.71 33.74 -52.17
N LEU A 265 -45.65 34.28 -52.77
CA LEU A 265 -45.60 35.68 -53.23
C LEU A 265 -46.29 35.91 -54.59
N ARG A 266 -46.37 34.91 -55.48
CA ARG A 266 -47.07 35.06 -56.78
C ARG A 266 -48.59 34.95 -56.72
N ARG A 267 -49.18 34.46 -55.62
CA ARG A 267 -50.65 34.43 -55.44
C ARG A 267 -51.24 35.76 -54.95
N ARG A 268 -50.44 36.73 -54.49
CA ARG A 268 -50.91 38.08 -54.12
C ARG A 268 -50.70 39.14 -55.20
N ALA A 269 -49.85 38.91 -56.20
CA ALA A 269 -49.59 39.88 -57.27
C ALA A 269 -50.50 39.72 -58.51
N ARG A 270 -51.65 39.03 -58.40
CA ARG A 270 -52.60 38.78 -59.50
C ARG A 270 -54.06 39.05 -59.13
N ALA A 271 -54.28 39.83 -58.08
CA ALA A 271 -55.59 40.27 -57.63
C ALA A 271 -55.49 41.75 -57.23
N GLU A 272 -55.27 42.60 -58.23
CA GLU A 272 -55.60 44.04 -58.27
C GLU A 272 -55.48 44.51 -59.72
#